data_AF-A0A5C8ACN8-F1
#
_entry.id   AF-A0A5C8ACN8-F1
#
_cell.length_a   1.000
_cell.length_b   1.000
_cell.length_c   1.000
_cell.angle_alpha   90.00
_cell.angle_beta   90.00
_cell.angle_gamma   90.00
#
_symmetry.space_group_name_H-M   'P 1'
#
loop_
_entity.id
_entity.type
_entity.pdbx_description
1 polymer ?
#
loop_
_entity_poly.entity_id
_entity_poly.type
_entity_poly.pdbx_seq_one_letter_code
_entity_poly.pdbx_strand_id
1 'polypeptide(L)'
;MKKKYIAAFGCFVGLLSCEKATVEPINPSAISYNKNVQPIIEAHCIECHLMGSESAELYDYDRVAATVVSGQLEGCLNGDTNFVQMPFDHVLDDSSKNIIYLWIDQGFQDN
;
A
#
# COMPACT_ATOMS: atom_id res chain seq x y z
N MET A 1 31.21 1.63 63.38
CA MET A 1 30.70 0.45 62.66
C MET A 1 29.18 0.54 62.52
N LYS A 2 28.72 0.81 61.28
CA LYS A 2 27.42 0.61 60.62
C LYS A 2 26.10 0.61 61.44
N LYS A 3 25.34 1.71 61.31
CA LYS A 3 23.89 1.82 61.61
C LYS A 3 23.08 0.92 60.67
N LYS A 4 22.08 0.22 61.19
CA LYS A 4 21.14 -0.62 60.41
C LYS A 4 19.78 0.08 60.37
N TYR A 5 19.37 0.50 59.18
CA TYR A 5 18.04 1.03 58.88
C TYR A 5 17.23 -0.11 58.25
N ILE A 6 16.06 -0.42 58.83
CA ILE A 6 15.06 -1.29 58.20
C ILE A 6 14.03 -0.36 57.58
N ALA A 7 14.17 -0.08 56.29
CA ALA A 7 13.17 0.63 55.51
C ALA A 7 12.24 -0.41 54.87
N ALA A 8 10.96 -0.37 55.28
CA ALA A 8 9.93 -1.27 54.81
C ALA A 8 9.52 -0.93 53.37
N PHE A 9 9.28 -2.01 52.65
CA PHE A 9 8.93 -2.16 51.25
C PHE A 9 7.58 -1.49 50.94
N GLY A 10 7.58 -0.57 49.98
CA GLY A 10 6.37 0.08 49.46
C GLY A 10 6.55 0.38 47.98
N CYS A 11 6.45 -0.67 47.15
CA CYS A 11 6.42 -0.55 45.70
C CYS A 11 5.07 0.05 45.29
N PHE A 12 4.99 1.38 45.26
CA PHE A 12 3.87 2.08 44.64
C PHE A 12 4.03 1.92 43.12
N VAL A 13 3.40 0.88 42.57
CA VAL A 13 3.28 0.66 41.13
C VAL A 13 2.36 1.76 40.59
N GLY A 14 2.96 2.89 40.25
CA GLY A 14 2.31 3.94 39.47
C GLY A 14 2.08 3.39 38.07
N LEU A 15 0.82 3.07 37.75
CA LEU A 15 0.38 2.82 36.39
C LEU A 15 0.53 4.13 35.62
N LEU A 16 1.69 4.31 34.96
CA LEU A 16 1.84 5.26 33.87
C LEU A 16 0.94 4.75 32.74
N SER A 17 -0.30 5.22 32.73
CA SER A 17 -1.22 5.06 31.60
C SER A 17 -0.55 5.69 30.39
N CYS A 18 -0.04 4.85 29.49
CA CYS A 18 0.39 5.30 28.18
C CYS A 18 -0.89 5.65 27.42
N GLU A 19 -1.28 6.93 27.45
CA GLU A 19 -2.23 7.42 26.47
C GLU A 19 -1.50 7.39 25.13
N LYS A 20 -1.59 6.24 24.46
CA LYS A 20 -1.32 6.15 23.04
C LYS A 20 -2.31 7.10 22.41
N ALA A 21 -1.85 8.29 22.03
CA ALA A 21 -2.61 9.18 21.19
C ALA A 21 -3.13 8.33 20.03
N THR A 22 -4.45 8.18 19.96
CA THR A 22 -5.07 7.63 18.78
C THR A 22 -4.76 8.64 17.69
N VAL A 23 -3.69 8.39 16.94
CA VAL A 23 -3.57 8.95 15.60
C VAL A 23 -4.77 8.37 14.89
N GLU A 24 -5.85 9.16 14.80
CA GLU A 24 -6.89 8.86 13.83
C GLU A 24 -6.14 8.67 12.52
N PRO A 25 -6.28 7.52 11.85
CA PRO A 25 -5.63 7.33 10.58
C PRO A 25 -6.03 8.53 9.74
N ILE A 26 -5.05 9.34 9.33
CA ILE A 26 -5.25 10.26 8.23
C ILE A 26 -5.88 9.39 7.16
N ASN A 27 -7.15 9.62 6.86
CA ASN A 27 -7.76 8.95 5.73
C ASN A 27 -7.22 9.73 4.55
N PRO A 28 -6.16 9.26 3.83
CA PRO A 28 -5.80 9.90 2.58
C PRO A 28 -7.09 9.99 1.76
N SER A 29 -7.36 11.16 1.18
CA SER A 29 -8.53 11.40 0.33
C SER A 29 -8.88 10.13 -0.46
N ALA A 30 -10.14 9.70 -0.41
CA ALA A 30 -10.54 8.42 -1.00
C ALA A 30 -10.00 8.27 -2.43
N ILE A 31 -9.08 7.33 -2.62
CA ILE A 31 -8.44 7.04 -3.90
C ILE A 31 -9.38 6.10 -4.67
N SER A 32 -9.70 6.44 -5.91
CA SER A 32 -10.54 5.60 -6.77
C SER A 32 -9.88 5.30 -8.09
N TYR A 33 -10.34 4.21 -8.73
CA TYR A 33 -9.84 3.78 -10.02
C TYR A 33 -9.95 4.90 -11.06
N ASN A 34 -11.16 5.40 -11.30
CA ASN A 34 -11.44 6.37 -12.34
C ASN A 34 -10.69 7.71 -12.16
N LYS A 35 -10.45 8.13 -10.90
CA LYS A 35 -9.84 9.44 -10.62
C LYS A 35 -8.32 9.40 -10.53
N ASN A 36 -7.76 8.29 -10.08
CA ASN A 36 -6.37 8.25 -9.65
C ASN A 36 -5.56 7.18 -10.37
N VAL A 37 -6.10 5.97 -10.52
CA VAL A 37 -5.34 4.84 -11.06
C VAL A 37 -5.47 4.75 -12.58
N GLN A 38 -6.67 4.93 -13.12
CA GLN A 38 -6.91 4.88 -14.56
C GLN A 38 -5.98 5.81 -15.35
N PRO A 39 -5.76 7.09 -14.96
CA PRO A 39 -4.81 7.95 -15.69
C PRO A 39 -3.37 7.40 -15.71
N ILE A 40 -2.96 6.70 -14.66
CA ILE A 40 -1.63 6.07 -14.59
C ILE A 40 -1.57 4.86 -15.52
N ILE A 41 -2.61 4.01 -15.49
CA ILE A 41 -2.72 2.84 -16.39
C ILE A 41 -2.72 3.29 -17.86
N GLU A 42 -3.48 4.33 -18.19
CA GLU A 42 -3.53 4.90 -19.54
C GLU A 42 -2.19 5.47 -20.00
N ALA A 43 -1.46 6.14 -19.11
CA ALA A 43 -0.19 6.77 -19.45
C ALA A 43 0.98 5.78 -19.55
N HIS A 44 0.97 4.69 -18.77
CA HIS A 44 2.16 3.85 -18.58
C HIS A 44 1.98 2.37 -18.95
N CYS A 45 0.75 1.89 -19.14
CA CYS A 45 0.49 0.46 -19.28
C CYS A 45 -0.24 0.10 -20.59
N ILE A 46 -1.20 0.93 -21.02
CA ILE A 46 -2.14 0.59 -22.11
C ILE A 46 -1.46 0.27 -23.44
N GLU A 47 -0.32 0.89 -23.77
CA GLU A 47 0.36 0.64 -25.05
C GLU A 47 0.66 -0.86 -25.29
N CYS A 48 1.02 -1.59 -24.25
CA CYS A 48 1.30 -3.03 -24.31
C CYS A 48 0.16 -3.91 -23.76
N HIS A 49 -0.80 -3.30 -23.03
CA HIS A 49 -1.88 -3.98 -22.31
C HIS A 49 -3.28 -3.58 -22.80
N LEU A 50 -3.39 -3.11 -24.05
CA LEU A 50 -4.67 -2.81 -24.69
C LEU A 50 -5.50 -4.07 -24.97
N MET A 51 -6.76 -3.85 -25.35
CA MET A 51 -7.66 -4.90 -25.82
C MET A 51 -7.07 -5.65 -27.02
N GLY A 52 -7.09 -6.98 -26.97
CA GLY A 52 -6.56 -7.84 -28.03
C GLY A 52 -5.04 -7.88 -28.11
N SER A 53 -4.32 -7.37 -27.10
CA SER A 53 -2.89 -7.59 -26.96
C SER A 53 -2.58 -9.04 -26.54
N GLU A 54 -1.36 -9.49 -26.79
CA GLU A 54 -0.86 -10.79 -26.29
C GLU A 54 -0.56 -10.78 -24.78
N SER A 55 -0.67 -9.60 -24.15
CA SER A 55 -0.49 -9.37 -22.72
C SER A 55 -1.83 -9.43 -21.97
N ALA A 56 -1.79 -9.44 -20.64
CA ALA A 56 -2.99 -9.22 -19.85
C ALA A 56 -3.61 -7.86 -20.22
N GLU A 57 -4.89 -7.84 -20.60
CA GLU A 57 -5.59 -6.60 -20.92
C GLU A 57 -5.79 -5.76 -19.64
N LEU A 58 -5.63 -4.43 -19.68
CA LEU A 58 -5.76 -3.53 -18.52
C LEU A 58 -6.63 -2.27 -18.79
N TYR A 59 -7.52 -2.33 -19.78
CA TYR A 59 -8.26 -1.15 -20.26
C TYR A 59 -9.55 -0.81 -19.48
N ASP A 60 -9.89 -1.56 -18.45
CA ASP A 60 -11.00 -1.26 -17.55
C ASP A 60 -10.71 -1.70 -16.11
N TYR A 61 -11.59 -1.28 -15.21
CA TYR A 61 -11.49 -1.58 -13.78
C TYR A 61 -11.42 -3.08 -13.50
N ASP A 62 -12.34 -3.88 -14.07
CA ASP A 62 -12.46 -5.30 -13.76
C ASP A 62 -11.17 -6.06 -14.07
N ARG A 63 -10.53 -5.73 -15.19
CA ARG A 63 -9.25 -6.32 -15.59
C ARG A 63 -8.10 -5.90 -14.69
N VAL A 64 -8.02 -4.63 -14.34
CA VAL A 64 -6.99 -4.14 -13.41
C VAL A 64 -7.19 -4.75 -12.03
N ALA A 65 -8.42 -4.79 -11.51
CA ALA A 65 -8.76 -5.42 -10.24
C ALA A 65 -8.42 -6.92 -10.22
N ALA A 66 -8.60 -7.65 -11.33
CA ALA A 66 -8.19 -9.05 -11.42
C ALA A 66 -6.67 -9.24 -11.24
N THR A 67 -5.85 -8.29 -11.70
CA THR A 67 -4.40 -8.32 -11.47
C THR A 67 -3.99 -7.98 -10.03
N VAL A 68 -4.80 -7.19 -9.31
CA VAL A 68 -4.64 -6.97 -7.87
C VAL A 68 -4.97 -8.26 -7.11
N VAL A 69 -6.11 -8.89 -7.41
CA VAL A 69 -6.57 -10.13 -6.74
C VAL A 69 -5.57 -11.28 -6.91
N SER A 70 -4.89 -11.35 -8.06
CA SER A 70 -3.85 -12.36 -8.32
C SER A 70 -2.47 -11.99 -7.77
N GLY A 71 -2.29 -10.77 -7.24
CA GLY A 71 -1.01 -10.23 -6.79
C GLY A 71 -0.06 -9.84 -7.94
N GLN A 72 -0.48 -9.96 -9.19
CA GLN A 72 0.33 -9.65 -10.36
C GLN A 72 0.68 -8.17 -10.44
N LEU A 73 -0.27 -7.27 -10.12
CA LEU A 73 -0.02 -5.83 -10.24
C LEU A 73 1.14 -5.39 -9.34
N GLU A 74 1.08 -5.71 -8.05
CA GLU A 74 2.14 -5.37 -7.10
C GLU A 74 3.44 -6.10 -7.41
N GLY A 75 3.38 -7.40 -7.70
CA GLY A 75 4.57 -8.20 -8.00
C GLY A 75 5.34 -7.68 -9.22
N CYS A 76 4.62 -7.33 -10.29
CA CYS A 76 5.23 -6.75 -11.49
C CYS A 76 5.76 -5.32 -11.24
N LEU A 77 5.04 -4.47 -10.50
CA LEU A 77 5.52 -3.12 -10.17
C LEU A 77 6.77 -3.15 -9.26
N ASN A 78 6.88 -4.16 -8.40
CA ASN A 78 8.01 -4.34 -7.49
C ASN A 78 9.21 -5.06 -8.14
N GLY A 79 9.00 -5.75 -9.27
CA GLY A 79 10.02 -6.61 -9.87
C GLY A 79 10.35 -7.83 -8.99
N ASP A 80 9.35 -8.37 -8.30
CA ASP A 80 9.49 -9.52 -7.41
C ASP A 80 9.97 -10.76 -8.19
N THR A 81 10.66 -11.68 -7.52
CA THR A 81 11.38 -12.80 -8.17
C THR A 81 10.53 -13.69 -9.10
N ASN A 82 9.21 -13.76 -8.88
CA ASN A 82 8.29 -14.57 -9.68
C ASN A 82 7.49 -13.77 -10.73
N PHE A 83 7.76 -12.47 -10.85
CA PHE A 83 7.04 -11.55 -11.72
C PHE A 83 8.01 -10.85 -12.67
N VAL A 84 7.54 -10.54 -13.87
CA VAL A 84 8.29 -9.71 -14.80
C VAL A 84 8.07 -8.26 -14.38
N GLN A 85 9.16 -7.51 -14.19
CA GLN A 85 9.05 -6.09 -13.87
C GLN A 85 8.26 -5.37 -14.98
N MET A 86 7.23 -4.62 -14.58
CA MET A 86 6.45 -3.78 -15.49
C MET A 86 6.41 -2.33 -14.99
N PRO A 87 6.48 -1.33 -15.90
CA PRO A 87 6.80 -1.48 -17.32
C PRO A 87 8.16 -2.14 -17.60
N PHE A 88 8.28 -2.84 -18.71
CA PHE A 88 9.48 -3.67 -18.97
C PHE A 88 10.73 -2.84 -19.26
N ASP A 89 10.55 -1.68 -19.88
CA ASP A 89 11.61 -0.79 -20.33
C ASP A 89 12.03 0.26 -19.28
N HIS A 90 11.19 0.51 -18.27
CA HIS A 90 11.47 1.45 -17.19
C HIS A 90 10.73 1.10 -15.90
N VAL A 91 11.28 1.54 -14.76
CA VAL A 91 10.60 1.44 -13.46
C VAL A 91 9.63 2.62 -13.34
N LEU A 92 8.37 2.34 -12.99
CA LEU A 92 7.37 3.37 -12.71
C LEU A 92 7.82 4.25 -11.53
N ASP A 93 7.58 5.56 -11.59
CA ASP A 93 8.01 6.48 -10.55
C ASP A 93 7.30 6.21 -9.21
N ASP A 94 7.96 6.57 -8.11
CA ASP A 94 7.47 6.28 -6.77
C ASP A 94 6.14 6.96 -6.45
N SER A 95 5.85 8.13 -7.03
CA SER A 95 4.56 8.81 -6.81
C SER A 95 3.42 8.02 -7.44
N SER A 96 3.59 7.58 -8.69
CA SER A 96 2.59 6.77 -9.40
C SER A 96 2.39 5.41 -8.74
N LYS A 97 3.47 4.72 -8.34
CA LYS A 97 3.37 3.47 -7.57
C LYS A 97 2.63 3.65 -6.25
N ASN A 98 2.95 4.71 -5.50
CA ASN A 98 2.29 4.98 -4.22
C ASN A 98 0.78 5.22 -4.36
N ILE A 99 0.33 5.86 -5.45
CA ILE A 99 -1.11 6.02 -5.73
C ILE A 99 -1.77 4.65 -5.94
N ILE A 100 -1.13 3.76 -6.72
CA ILE A 100 -1.63 2.41 -6.96
C ILE A 100 -1.67 1.60 -5.65
N TYR A 101 -0.61 1.63 -4.85
CA TYR A 101 -0.58 0.91 -3.57
C TYR A 101 -1.63 1.43 -2.59
N LEU A 102 -1.80 2.75 -2.47
CA LEU A 102 -2.84 3.33 -1.62
C LEU A 102 -4.25 2.96 -2.09
N TRP A 103 -4.48 2.86 -3.40
CA TRP A 103 -5.74 2.39 -3.94
C TRP A 103 -6.00 0.92 -3.57
N ILE A 104 -4.99 0.05 -3.71
CA ILE A 104 -5.06 -1.36 -3.31
C ILE A 104 -5.35 -1.48 -1.80
N ASP A 105 -4.62 -0.73 -0.97
CA ASP A 105 -4.79 -0.69 0.49
C ASP A 105 -6.19 -0.22 0.93
N GLN A 106 -6.82 0.66 0.13
CA GLN A 106 -8.19 1.13 0.35
C GLN A 106 -9.27 0.18 -0.21
N GLY A 107 -8.87 -1.01 -0.66
CA GLY A 107 -9.79 -1.99 -1.22
C GLY A 107 -10.24 -1.66 -2.64
N PHE A 108 -9.35 -1.02 -3.42
CA PHE A 108 -9.45 -0.84 -4.87
C PHE A 108 -10.80 -0.28 -5.34
N GLN A 109 -11.24 0.83 -4.77
CA GLN A 109 -12.56 1.42 -5.03
C GLN A 109 -12.75 1.85 -6.51
N ASP A 110 -13.95 1.61 -7.05
CA ASP A 110 -14.41 2.07 -8.38
C ASP A 110 -15.60 3.04 -8.24
N ASN A 111 -15.33 4.30 -7.87
CA ASN A 111 -16.35 5.30 -7.56
C ASN A 111 -16.00 6.74 -7.96
#